data_AF-A0A0W0YY95-F1
#
_entry.id   AF-A0A0W0YY95-F1
#
_cell.length_a   1.000
_cell.length_b   1.000
_cell.length_c   1.000
_cell.angle_alpha   90.00
_cell.angle_beta   90.00
_cell.angle_gamma   90.00
#
_symmetry.space_group_name_H-M   'P 1'
#
loop_
_entity.id
_entity.type
_entity.pdbx_description
1 polymer ?
#
loop_
_entity_poly.entity_id
_entity_poly.type
_entity_poly.pdbx_seq_one_letter_code
_entity_poly.pdbx_strand_id
1 'polypeptide(L)'
;MALSFFSKADLFIVKKILGNSQKELLNFSVLCKETNAFVHELIIESSGTKNWDDYVTTMRIKKLDIRLQKMVNEGYNLSLAEDIQHIWNLDRDNRFKALVPEEQKENYSPIDFSSDNVIMALREGLVSLEQLRSDFDWDSDKLSIKSILLKGNCLQALREKLITIEQFESLPITNRRGALEIPEWEHIDHLLGDIGINALREGLVTFDQVKKLPAKSLTHLFSENGMQALREKLITLEMLNNKQELHYFSYLVTDNGLQALREKLISYEQTMDLPEHTGYLDALFSDNGIQALREELITPEEAFAMRSHFALCDLLEKLNSKPCLISPN
;
A
#
# COMPACT_ATOMS: atom_id res chain seq x y z
N MET A 1 -27.81 -14.61 -31.12
CA MET A 1 -29.11 -14.01 -30.75
C MET A 1 -29.27 -14.04 -29.22
N ALA A 2 -28.28 -13.50 -28.51
CA ALA A 2 -28.28 -13.38 -27.06
C ALA A 2 -27.33 -12.22 -26.73
N LEU A 3 -27.85 -11.19 -26.03
CA LEU A 3 -27.19 -9.98 -25.51
C LEU A 3 -27.63 -8.60 -26.09
N SER A 4 -28.86 -8.47 -26.59
CA SER A 4 -29.51 -7.14 -26.70
C SER A 4 -30.06 -6.61 -25.35
N PHE A 5 -29.46 -6.99 -24.22
CA PHE A 5 -30.09 -6.87 -22.89
C PHE A 5 -29.62 -5.69 -22.04
N PHE A 6 -28.59 -4.95 -22.44
CA PHE A 6 -28.15 -3.79 -21.67
C PHE A 6 -28.94 -2.55 -22.07
N SER A 7 -29.92 -2.19 -21.25
CA SER A 7 -30.58 -0.89 -21.28
C SER A 7 -29.66 0.20 -20.71
N LYS A 8 -30.00 1.48 -20.90
CA LYS A 8 -29.32 2.60 -20.22
C LYS A 8 -29.32 2.48 -18.69
N ALA A 9 -30.25 1.75 -18.09
CA ALA A 9 -30.29 1.52 -16.65
C ALA A 9 -29.21 0.51 -16.21
N ASP A 10 -28.97 -0.53 -17.01
CA ASP A 10 -27.95 -1.53 -16.74
C ASP A 10 -26.53 -0.93 -16.84
N LEU A 11 -26.37 0.15 -17.61
CA LEU A 11 -25.13 0.94 -17.68
C LEU A 11 -24.76 1.63 -16.36
N PHE A 12 -25.76 2.14 -15.62
CA PHE A 12 -25.50 2.69 -14.29
C PHE A 12 -25.02 1.60 -13.34
N ILE A 13 -25.56 0.39 -13.48
CA ILE A 13 -25.17 -0.79 -12.70
C ILE A 13 -23.76 -1.23 -13.10
N VAL A 14 -23.44 -1.34 -14.40
CA VAL A 14 -22.10 -1.69 -14.89
C VAL A 14 -21.06 -0.66 -14.43
N LYS A 15 -21.35 0.65 -14.52
CA LYS A 15 -20.48 1.72 -14.02
C LYS A 15 -20.27 1.65 -12.51
N LYS A 16 -21.28 1.19 -11.77
CA LYS A 16 -21.20 0.98 -10.32
C LYS A 16 -20.44 -0.30 -9.97
N ILE A 17 -20.52 -1.35 -10.80
CA ILE A 17 -19.86 -2.65 -10.61
C ILE A 17 -18.38 -2.58 -10.97
N LEU A 18 -18.03 -2.03 -12.15
CA LEU A 18 -16.64 -1.93 -12.65
C LEU A 18 -15.88 -0.74 -12.03
N GLY A 19 -16.52 -0.01 -11.12
CA GLY A 19 -16.04 1.29 -10.65
C GLY A 19 -15.86 2.30 -11.78
N ASN A 20 -15.35 3.49 -11.46
CA ASN A 20 -14.97 4.47 -12.48
C ASN A 20 -13.62 4.13 -13.15
N SER A 21 -13.18 2.88 -13.12
CA SER A 21 -11.90 2.44 -13.67
C SER A 21 -11.98 2.36 -15.19
N GLN A 22 -11.36 3.30 -15.90
CA GLN A 22 -11.31 3.27 -17.38
C GLN A 22 -10.62 2.00 -17.90
N LYS A 23 -9.65 1.45 -17.15
CA LYS A 23 -9.00 0.18 -17.47
C LYS A 23 -9.97 -1.00 -17.49
N GLU A 24 -10.87 -1.08 -16.50
CA GLU A 24 -11.88 -2.14 -16.44
C GLU A 24 -12.92 -1.97 -17.53
N LEU A 25 -13.32 -0.72 -17.82
CA LEU A 25 -14.18 -0.41 -18.94
C LEU A 25 -13.53 -0.84 -20.27
N LEU A 26 -12.26 -0.51 -20.51
CA LEU A 26 -11.50 -0.95 -21.69
C LEU A 26 -11.43 -2.48 -21.81
N ASN A 27 -11.11 -3.18 -20.72
CA ASN A 27 -11.08 -4.65 -20.72
C ASN A 27 -12.48 -5.25 -21.02
N PHE A 28 -13.53 -4.65 -20.47
CA PHE A 28 -14.91 -5.04 -20.74
C PHE A 28 -15.31 -4.80 -22.20
N SER A 29 -14.83 -3.71 -22.82
CA SER A 29 -15.04 -3.39 -24.23
C SER A 29 -14.43 -4.43 -25.18
N VAL A 30 -13.27 -5.01 -24.81
CA VAL A 30 -12.62 -6.09 -25.55
C VAL A 30 -13.40 -7.41 -25.45
N LEU A 31 -14.01 -7.69 -24.30
CA LEU A 31 -14.76 -8.92 -24.04
C LEU A 31 -16.11 -8.98 -24.77
N CYS A 32 -16.75 -7.85 -25.03
CA CYS A 32 -18.08 -7.82 -25.62
C CYS A 32 -18.19 -6.79 -26.77
N LYS A 33 -18.13 -7.29 -28.01
CA LYS A 33 -18.22 -6.45 -29.22
C LYS A 33 -19.50 -5.62 -29.30
N GLU A 34 -20.60 -6.12 -28.73
CA GLU A 34 -21.91 -5.46 -28.72
C GLU A 34 -21.97 -4.30 -27.71
N THR A 35 -21.20 -4.34 -26.62
CA THR A 35 -21.10 -3.23 -25.65
C THR A 35 -20.03 -2.22 -26.02
N ASN A 36 -19.20 -2.51 -27.02
CA ASN A 36 -18.03 -1.69 -27.35
C ASN A 36 -18.39 -0.23 -27.68
N ALA A 37 -19.43 -0.01 -28.51
CA ALA A 37 -19.90 1.34 -28.83
C ALA A 37 -20.37 2.13 -27.60
N PHE A 38 -21.00 1.45 -26.64
CA PHE A 38 -21.51 2.07 -25.41
C PHE A 38 -20.41 2.36 -24.39
N VAL A 39 -19.47 1.43 -24.24
CA VAL A 39 -18.29 1.63 -23.40
C VAL A 39 -17.44 2.78 -23.95
N HIS A 40 -17.30 2.88 -25.27
CA HIS A 40 -16.65 4.01 -25.91
C HIS A 40 -17.35 5.33 -25.54
N GLU A 41 -18.67 5.41 -25.59
CA GLU A 41 -19.43 6.62 -25.22
C GLU A 41 -19.15 7.04 -23.76
N LEU A 42 -19.15 6.10 -22.81
CA LEU A 42 -18.80 6.36 -21.41
C LEU A 42 -17.34 6.84 -21.23
N ILE A 43 -16.40 6.25 -21.97
CA ILE A 43 -15.00 6.67 -21.94
C ILE A 43 -14.84 8.06 -22.56
N ILE A 44 -15.54 8.35 -23.66
CA ILE A 44 -15.55 9.67 -24.32
C ILE A 44 -16.08 10.73 -23.35
N GLU A 45 -17.22 10.47 -22.71
CA GLU A 45 -17.84 11.38 -21.75
C GLU A 45 -16.95 11.65 -20.53
N SER A 46 -16.35 10.60 -19.96
CA SER A 46 -15.47 10.73 -18.78
C SER A 46 -14.10 11.34 -19.09
N SER A 47 -13.57 11.12 -20.31
CA SER A 47 -12.27 11.66 -20.74
C SER A 47 -12.35 13.10 -21.25
N GLY A 48 -13.55 13.60 -21.60
CA GLY A 48 -13.72 14.90 -22.25
C GLY A 48 -13.26 14.91 -23.72
N THR A 49 -13.13 13.74 -24.35
CA THR A 49 -12.82 13.63 -25.78
C THR A 49 -14.10 13.81 -26.62
N LYS A 50 -13.94 14.12 -27.91
CA LYS A 50 -15.10 14.34 -28.79
C LYS A 50 -15.66 13.05 -29.40
N ASN A 51 -14.81 12.04 -29.58
CA ASN A 51 -15.18 10.75 -30.13
C ASN A 51 -14.08 9.71 -29.86
N TRP A 52 -14.35 8.44 -30.19
CA TRP A 52 -13.41 7.34 -29.93
C TRP A 52 -12.12 7.46 -30.74
N ASP A 53 -12.18 8.05 -31.94
CA ASP A 53 -10.98 8.33 -32.70
C ASP A 53 -10.14 9.42 -32.02
N ASP A 54 -10.75 10.46 -31.43
CA ASP A 54 -10.11 11.46 -30.56
C ASP A 54 -9.43 10.81 -29.33
N TYR A 55 -9.97 9.68 -28.86
CA TYR A 55 -9.45 8.94 -27.72
C TYR A 55 -8.34 7.91 -28.08
N VAL A 56 -8.59 7.03 -29.05
CA VAL A 56 -7.70 5.90 -29.44
C VAL A 56 -6.79 6.24 -30.61
N THR A 57 -7.34 6.89 -31.63
CA THR A 57 -6.65 7.12 -32.91
C THR A 57 -5.81 8.40 -32.87
N THR A 58 -6.20 9.34 -32.01
CA THR A 58 -5.62 10.66 -31.97
C THR A 58 -4.43 10.61 -31.03
N MET A 59 -3.31 10.99 -31.60
CA MET A 59 -2.00 11.18 -30.98
C MET A 59 -2.03 11.88 -29.60
N ARG A 60 -3.14 12.36 -29.04
CA ARG A 60 -3.21 13.10 -27.77
C ARG A 60 -2.64 12.31 -26.60
N ILE A 61 -3.16 11.12 -26.29
CA ILE A 61 -2.57 10.27 -25.24
C ILE A 61 -1.12 9.91 -25.63
N LYS A 62 -0.86 9.52 -26.89
CA LYS A 62 0.50 9.18 -27.33
C LYS A 62 1.50 10.35 -27.32
N LYS A 63 1.01 11.60 -27.36
CA LYS A 63 1.77 12.84 -27.22
C LYS A 63 2.01 13.17 -25.76
N LEU A 64 1.30 12.51 -24.84
CA LEU A 64 1.55 12.69 -23.43
C LEU A 64 2.90 12.09 -23.02
N ASP A 65 3.50 12.60 -21.95
CA ASP A 65 4.60 11.92 -21.28
C ASP A 65 4.17 10.51 -20.85
N ILE A 66 5.07 9.52 -20.93
CA ILE A 66 4.73 8.11 -20.65
C ILE A 66 4.11 7.90 -19.26
N ARG A 67 4.48 8.74 -18.27
CA ARG A 67 3.92 8.69 -16.92
C ARG A 67 2.46 9.15 -16.93
N LEU A 68 2.15 10.24 -17.61
CA LEU A 68 0.79 10.74 -17.77
C LEU A 68 -0.08 9.80 -18.62
N GLN A 69 0.50 9.15 -19.62
CA GLN A 69 -0.18 8.09 -20.37
C GLN A 69 -0.65 6.97 -19.44
N LYS A 70 0.25 6.47 -18.58
CA LYS A 70 -0.07 5.42 -17.61
C LYS A 70 -1.23 5.86 -16.70
N MET A 71 -1.18 7.09 -16.20
CA MET A 71 -2.25 7.64 -15.37
C MET A 71 -3.59 7.73 -16.11
N VAL A 72 -3.63 8.31 -17.32
CA VAL A 72 -4.88 8.36 -18.11
C VAL A 72 -5.43 6.95 -18.32
N ASN A 73 -4.58 5.97 -18.65
CA ASN A 73 -5.00 4.57 -18.81
C ASN A 73 -5.52 3.93 -17.51
N GLU A 74 -5.10 4.43 -16.34
CA GLU A 74 -5.60 4.03 -15.01
C GLU A 74 -6.89 4.75 -14.61
N GLY A 75 -7.43 5.64 -15.45
CA GLY A 75 -8.70 6.34 -15.23
C GLY A 75 -8.60 7.83 -14.96
N TYR A 76 -7.42 8.44 -15.09
CA TYR A 76 -7.27 9.88 -14.88
C TYR A 76 -7.85 10.70 -16.03
N ASN A 77 -8.39 11.88 -15.70
CA ASN A 77 -8.97 12.78 -16.68
C ASN A 77 -7.91 13.27 -17.68
N LEU A 78 -8.17 13.08 -18.98
CA LEU A 78 -7.25 13.44 -20.05
C LEU A 78 -6.97 14.95 -20.10
N SER A 79 -8.00 15.79 -19.94
CA SER A 79 -7.82 17.24 -19.95
C SER A 79 -6.93 17.72 -18.82
N LEU A 80 -7.05 17.11 -17.63
CA LEU A 80 -6.15 17.39 -16.51
C LEU A 80 -4.72 16.94 -16.82
N ALA A 81 -4.54 15.76 -17.41
CA ALA A 81 -3.22 15.27 -17.80
C ALA A 81 -2.54 16.18 -18.86
N GLU A 82 -3.31 16.67 -19.83
CA GLU A 82 -2.82 17.62 -20.84
C GLU A 82 -2.43 18.97 -20.23
N ASP A 83 -3.20 19.45 -19.26
CA ASP A 83 -2.90 20.67 -18.52
C ASP A 83 -1.64 20.52 -17.64
N ILE A 84 -1.50 19.39 -16.92
CA ILE A 84 -0.28 19.04 -16.19
C ILE A 84 0.92 19.00 -17.14
N GLN A 85 0.77 18.35 -18.31
CA GLN A 85 1.83 18.31 -19.31
C GLN A 85 2.20 19.70 -19.84
N HIS A 86 1.20 20.54 -20.10
CA HIS A 86 1.45 21.92 -20.52
C HIS A 86 2.32 22.63 -19.48
N ILE A 87 1.98 22.50 -18.20
CA ILE A 87 2.77 23.05 -17.09
C ILE A 87 4.18 22.42 -17.05
N TRP A 88 4.32 21.11 -17.19
CA TRP A 88 5.64 20.45 -17.21
C TRP A 88 6.54 20.94 -18.35
N ASN A 89 5.96 21.33 -19.48
CA ASN A 89 6.72 21.86 -20.61
C ASN A 89 7.15 23.33 -20.44
N LEU A 90 6.60 24.05 -19.45
CA LEU A 90 7.08 25.38 -19.10
C LEU A 90 8.44 25.28 -18.38
N ASP A 91 9.26 26.30 -18.53
CA ASP A 91 10.44 26.47 -17.67
C ASP A 91 10.03 26.76 -16.22
N ARG A 92 11.01 26.72 -15.31
CA ARG A 92 10.76 26.87 -13.87
C ARG A 92 10.02 28.16 -13.52
N ASP A 93 10.37 29.28 -14.15
CA ASP A 93 9.75 30.58 -13.84
C ASP A 93 8.33 30.66 -14.39
N ASN A 94 8.10 30.15 -15.59
CA ASN A 94 6.77 30.12 -16.19
C ASN A 94 5.83 29.12 -15.50
N ARG A 95 6.33 27.98 -14.98
CA ARG A 95 5.57 27.09 -14.10
C ARG A 95 5.09 27.80 -12.85
N PHE A 96 6.02 28.50 -12.19
CA PHE A 96 5.72 29.26 -11.00
C PHE A 96 4.63 30.31 -11.27
N LYS A 97 4.75 31.07 -12.37
CA LYS A 97 3.73 32.05 -12.77
C LYS A 97 2.37 31.42 -13.07
N ALA A 98 2.33 30.20 -13.60
CA ALA A 98 1.09 29.50 -13.92
C ALA A 98 0.40 28.92 -12.67
N LEU A 99 1.16 28.54 -11.65
CA LEU A 99 0.65 27.88 -10.44
C LEU A 99 0.40 28.83 -9.28
N VAL A 100 1.13 29.94 -9.20
CA VAL A 100 1.09 30.88 -8.07
C VAL A 100 0.43 32.19 -8.51
N PRO A 101 -0.70 32.59 -7.89
CA PRO A 101 -1.32 33.89 -8.13
C PRO A 101 -0.33 35.05 -7.92
N GLU A 102 -0.43 36.13 -8.70
CA GLU A 102 0.51 37.27 -8.66
C GLU A 102 0.69 37.82 -7.25
N GLU A 103 -0.42 37.96 -6.52
CA GLU A 103 -0.47 38.45 -5.14
C GLU A 103 0.28 37.58 -4.13
N GLN A 104 0.57 36.33 -4.49
CA GLN A 104 1.26 35.37 -3.63
C GLN A 104 2.73 35.18 -4.01
N LYS A 105 3.21 35.66 -5.15
CA LYS A 105 4.54 35.32 -5.70
C LYS A 105 5.71 35.69 -4.82
N GLU A 106 5.62 36.78 -4.05
CA GLU A 106 6.70 37.19 -3.14
C GLU A 106 6.90 36.21 -1.97
N ASN A 107 5.93 35.32 -1.73
CA ASN A 107 5.93 34.39 -0.62
C ASN A 107 6.46 32.98 -0.95
N TYR A 108 6.74 32.69 -2.23
CA TYR A 108 7.08 31.34 -2.68
C TYR A 108 8.32 31.32 -3.57
N SER A 109 9.09 30.23 -3.50
CA SER A 109 10.24 30.03 -4.39
C SER A 109 9.83 29.22 -5.62
N PRO A 110 10.36 29.55 -6.82
CA PRO A 110 10.19 28.70 -8.00
C PRO A 110 10.71 27.26 -7.80
N ILE A 111 11.59 27.02 -6.82
CA ILE A 111 12.12 25.69 -6.48
C ILE A 111 11.04 24.77 -5.87
N ASP A 112 9.93 25.35 -5.39
CA ASP A 112 8.86 24.60 -4.73
C ASP A 112 7.99 23.78 -5.67
N PHE A 113 8.03 24.12 -6.96
CA PHE A 113 7.21 23.53 -8.00
C PHE A 113 8.04 22.66 -8.96
N SER A 114 9.16 22.12 -8.48
CA SER A 114 10.05 21.27 -9.29
C SER A 114 9.57 19.82 -9.38
N SER A 115 8.65 19.41 -8.50
CA SER A 115 8.13 18.05 -8.41
C SER A 115 6.78 17.92 -9.10
N ASP A 116 6.68 16.90 -9.96
CA ASP A 116 5.46 16.53 -10.66
C ASP A 116 4.29 16.29 -9.67
N ASN A 117 4.55 15.58 -8.57
CA ASN A 117 3.51 15.29 -7.56
C ASN A 117 3.00 16.55 -6.87
N VAL A 118 3.86 17.55 -6.65
CA VAL A 118 3.47 18.83 -6.03
C VAL A 118 2.57 19.62 -6.99
N ILE A 119 2.96 19.69 -8.27
CA ILE A 119 2.16 20.35 -9.32
C ILE A 119 0.78 19.71 -9.39
N MET A 120 0.73 18.38 -9.40
CA MET A 120 -0.52 17.63 -9.49
C MET A 120 -1.40 17.83 -8.26
N ALA A 121 -0.83 17.76 -7.05
CA ALA A 121 -1.56 18.00 -5.81
C ALA A 121 -2.21 19.38 -5.78
N LEU A 122 -1.49 20.42 -6.23
CA LEU A 122 -2.02 21.78 -6.34
C LEU A 122 -3.11 21.91 -7.38
N ARG A 123 -2.90 21.36 -8.59
CA ARG A 123 -3.87 21.47 -9.69
C ARG A 123 -5.18 20.75 -9.37
N GLU A 124 -5.11 19.66 -8.61
CA GLU A 124 -6.29 18.94 -8.16
C GLU A 124 -6.93 19.55 -6.90
N GLY A 125 -6.34 20.61 -6.34
CA GLY A 125 -6.82 21.23 -5.11
C GLY A 125 -6.73 20.29 -3.90
N LEU A 126 -5.85 19.29 -3.96
CA LEU A 126 -5.61 18.36 -2.85
C LEU A 126 -4.85 19.06 -1.74
N VAL A 127 -3.90 19.94 -2.10
CA VAL A 127 -3.12 20.79 -1.19
C VAL A 127 -3.28 22.26 -1.61
N SER A 128 -3.20 23.17 -0.65
CA SER A 128 -3.13 24.62 -0.91
C SER A 128 -1.68 25.11 -1.01
N LEU A 129 -1.49 26.30 -1.56
CA LEU A 129 -0.17 26.94 -1.58
C LEU A 129 0.33 27.21 -0.15
N GLU A 130 -0.57 27.66 0.74
CA GLU A 130 -0.24 27.94 2.15
C GLU A 130 0.25 26.69 2.88
N GLN A 131 -0.33 25.52 2.58
CA GLN A 131 0.11 24.23 3.11
C GLN A 131 1.51 23.84 2.61
N LEU A 132 1.90 24.19 1.38
CA LEU A 132 3.27 23.98 0.92
C LEU A 132 4.28 24.96 1.54
N ARG A 133 3.82 26.07 2.12
CA ARG A 133 4.68 27.12 2.68
C ARG A 133 5.22 26.79 4.07
N SER A 134 4.53 25.96 4.85
CA SER A 134 4.85 25.69 6.28
C SER A 134 6.19 25.00 6.53
N ASP A 135 7.02 24.84 5.50
CA ASP A 135 7.97 23.76 5.34
C ASP A 135 9.43 24.22 5.23
N PHE A 136 9.69 25.54 5.25
CA PHE A 136 11.04 26.10 5.09
C PHE A 136 11.80 26.35 6.41
N ASP A 137 11.19 26.01 7.54
CA ASP A 137 11.89 26.04 8.81
C ASP A 137 12.70 24.74 8.97
N TRP A 138 13.96 24.78 8.55
CA TRP A 138 14.90 23.66 8.64
C TRP A 138 15.12 23.17 10.08
N ASP A 139 14.76 23.98 11.08
CA ASP A 139 14.78 23.64 12.50
C ASP A 139 13.45 23.05 13.01
N SER A 140 12.42 22.95 12.17
CA SER A 140 11.16 22.33 12.58
C SER A 140 11.25 20.81 12.51
N ASP A 141 10.83 20.16 13.59
CA ASP A 141 10.64 18.70 13.68
C ASP A 141 9.44 18.22 12.84
N LYS A 142 9.17 18.83 11.67
CA LYS A 142 8.05 18.52 10.80
C LYS A 142 8.54 18.12 9.41
N LEU A 143 8.00 17.03 8.85
CA LEU A 143 8.17 16.70 7.44
C LEU A 143 7.41 17.78 6.70
N SER A 144 8.10 18.34 5.72
CA SER A 144 7.43 19.16 4.73
C SER A 144 6.37 18.32 4.01
N ILE A 145 5.17 18.87 3.82
CA ILE A 145 4.17 18.29 2.90
C ILE A 145 4.83 18.02 1.55
N LYS A 146 5.74 18.90 1.12
CA LYS A 146 6.56 18.70 -0.07
C LYS A 146 7.33 17.37 -0.06
N SER A 147 8.00 17.04 1.03
CA SER A 147 8.74 15.76 1.17
C SER A 147 7.83 14.54 1.20
N ILE A 148 6.61 14.67 1.73
CA ILE A 148 5.62 13.60 1.78
C ILE A 148 5.03 13.37 0.38
N LEU A 149 4.67 14.44 -0.33
CA LEU A 149 4.17 14.36 -1.70
C LEU A 149 5.20 13.74 -2.66
N LEU A 150 6.49 13.83 -2.34
CA LEU A 150 7.57 13.18 -3.09
C LEU A 150 7.67 11.66 -2.83
N LYS A 151 6.99 11.12 -1.82
CA LYS A 151 7.11 9.74 -1.37
C LYS A 151 5.90 8.88 -1.72
N GLY A 152 6.21 7.69 -2.27
CA GLY A 152 5.27 6.60 -2.46
C GLY A 152 3.96 7.01 -3.15
N ASN A 153 2.87 6.43 -2.66
CA ASN A 153 1.52 6.65 -3.19
C ASN A 153 0.76 7.75 -2.42
N CYS A 154 1.44 8.72 -1.82
CA CYS A 154 0.81 9.81 -1.06
C CYS A 154 -0.33 10.48 -1.84
N LEU A 155 -0.04 10.85 -3.07
CA LEU A 155 -0.98 11.58 -3.91
C LEU A 155 -2.24 10.75 -4.19
N GLN A 156 -2.07 9.44 -4.40
CA GLN A 156 -3.19 8.51 -4.53
C GLN A 156 -4.00 8.40 -3.24
N ALA A 157 -3.32 8.32 -2.09
CA ALA A 157 -3.98 8.27 -0.78
C ALA A 157 -4.88 9.50 -0.53
N LEU A 158 -4.39 10.69 -0.88
CA LEU A 158 -5.13 11.96 -0.78
C LEU A 158 -6.34 11.97 -1.74
N ARG A 159 -6.13 11.60 -3.01
CA ARG A 159 -7.22 11.53 -4.01
C ARG A 159 -8.35 10.61 -3.59
N GLU A 160 -8.00 9.44 -3.08
CA GLU A 160 -8.94 8.43 -2.63
C GLU A 160 -9.52 8.74 -1.23
N LYS A 161 -9.10 9.86 -0.61
CA LYS A 161 -9.50 10.28 0.73
C LYS A 161 -9.25 9.22 1.81
N LEU A 162 -8.22 8.39 1.59
CA LEU A 162 -7.78 7.39 2.55
C LEU A 162 -7.05 8.06 3.72
N ILE A 163 -6.40 9.19 3.45
CA ILE A 163 -5.68 10.01 4.42
C ILE A 163 -5.96 11.49 4.10
N THR A 164 -5.97 12.34 5.13
CA THR A 164 -6.07 13.80 5.05
C THR A 164 -4.70 14.47 5.26
N ILE A 165 -4.54 15.72 4.85
CA ILE A 165 -3.30 16.46 5.10
C ILE A 165 -3.07 16.64 6.59
N GLU A 166 -4.11 16.93 7.35
CA GLU A 166 -4.05 17.09 8.80
C GLU A 166 -3.57 15.81 9.49
N GLN A 167 -4.01 14.65 8.99
CA GLN A 167 -3.50 13.35 9.45
C GLN A 167 -2.01 13.22 9.18
N PHE A 168 -1.53 13.53 7.97
CA PHE A 168 -0.10 13.51 7.64
C PHE A 168 0.73 14.43 8.53
N GLU A 169 0.30 15.69 8.70
CA GLU A 169 0.96 16.67 9.56
C GLU A 169 0.99 16.23 11.03
N SER A 170 0.06 15.35 11.44
CA SER A 170 0.00 14.83 12.80
C SER A 170 0.98 13.68 13.06
N LEU A 171 1.65 13.13 12.04
CA LEU A 171 2.60 12.04 12.26
C LEU A 171 3.76 12.53 13.13
N PRO A 172 4.19 11.73 14.12
CA PRO A 172 5.37 12.04 14.88
C PRO A 172 6.57 11.99 13.94
N ILE A 173 7.38 13.05 14.00
CA ILE A 173 8.57 13.19 13.18
C ILE A 173 9.68 13.53 14.15
N THR A 174 10.27 12.49 14.73
CA THR A 174 11.49 12.70 15.50
C THR A 174 12.64 12.98 14.55
N ASN A 175 12.95 14.26 14.31
CA ASN A 175 14.18 14.73 13.67
C ASN A 175 15.38 14.53 14.62
N ARG A 176 15.65 13.31 15.07
CA ARG A 176 16.75 13.07 16.02
C ARG A 176 18.06 12.80 15.30
N ARG A 177 18.83 13.87 15.10
CA ARG A 177 20.28 13.85 14.79
C ARG A 177 21.17 13.17 15.86
N GLY A 178 20.64 12.31 16.74
CA GLY A 178 21.44 11.73 17.82
C GLY A 178 20.86 10.54 18.60
N ALA A 179 19.71 9.96 18.22
CA ALA A 179 19.21 8.74 18.85
C ALA A 179 19.30 7.56 17.86
N LEU A 180 19.86 6.44 18.31
CA LEU A 180 19.96 5.15 17.61
C LEU A 180 18.60 4.47 17.34
N GLU A 181 17.49 5.17 17.55
CA GLU A 181 16.16 4.64 17.32
C GLU A 181 15.79 4.85 15.84
N ILE A 182 15.23 3.79 15.26
CA ILE A 182 14.82 3.74 13.86
C ILE A 182 13.93 4.94 13.55
N PRO A 183 14.23 5.68 12.48
CA PRO A 183 13.56 6.95 12.24
C PRO A 183 12.10 6.73 11.79
N GLU A 184 11.19 7.48 12.42
CA GLU A 184 9.73 7.33 12.30
C GLU A 184 9.17 7.51 10.88
N TRP A 185 9.98 7.98 9.91
CA TRP A 185 9.59 8.04 8.50
C TRP A 185 9.25 6.68 7.89
N GLU A 186 9.68 5.58 8.50
CA GLU A 186 9.28 4.23 8.10
C GLU A 186 7.75 4.03 8.18
N HIS A 187 7.05 4.72 9.09
CA HIS A 187 5.58 4.64 9.15
C HIS A 187 4.95 5.15 7.87
N ILE A 188 5.46 6.29 7.36
CA ILE A 188 4.98 6.90 6.12
C ILE A 188 5.30 5.98 4.95
N ASP A 189 6.54 5.49 4.88
CA ASP A 189 6.98 4.69 3.73
C ASP A 189 6.21 3.37 3.66
N HIS A 190 5.91 2.72 4.79
CA HIS A 190 5.09 1.51 4.80
C HIS A 190 3.61 1.79 4.54
N LEU A 191 3.03 2.82 5.18
CA LEU A 191 1.62 3.16 5.01
C LEU A 191 1.30 3.64 3.59
N LEU A 192 2.22 4.38 2.98
CA LEU A 192 2.09 4.91 1.62
C LEU A 192 2.71 4.01 0.55
N GLY A 193 3.20 2.83 0.92
CA GLY A 193 3.52 1.77 -0.03
C GLY A 193 2.25 1.16 -0.64
N ASP A 194 2.40 0.38 -1.72
CA ASP A 194 1.27 -0.28 -2.39
C ASP A 194 0.43 -1.11 -1.42
N ILE A 195 1.09 -1.88 -0.54
CA ILE A 195 0.43 -2.74 0.44
C ILE A 195 -0.33 -1.91 1.48
N GLY A 196 0.27 -0.83 2.00
CA GLY A 196 -0.36 0.05 2.99
C GLY A 196 -1.59 0.78 2.44
N ILE A 197 -1.52 1.30 1.22
CA ILE A 197 -2.66 1.92 0.54
C ILE A 197 -3.79 0.92 0.30
N ASN A 198 -3.47 -0.30 -0.15
CA ASN A 198 -4.47 -1.36 -0.31
C ASN A 198 -5.11 -1.72 1.03
N ALA A 199 -4.33 -1.81 2.11
CA ALA A 199 -4.84 -2.07 3.45
C ALA A 199 -5.83 -0.99 3.94
N LEU A 200 -5.52 0.29 3.69
CA LEU A 200 -6.43 1.41 3.98
C LEU A 200 -7.70 1.34 3.12
N ARG A 201 -7.57 1.05 1.83
CA ARG A 201 -8.71 0.95 0.89
C ARG A 201 -9.65 -0.20 1.26
N GLU A 202 -9.09 -1.32 1.69
CA GLU A 202 -9.85 -2.48 2.15
C GLU A 202 -10.45 -2.28 3.56
N GLY A 203 -10.09 -1.20 4.27
CA GLY A 203 -10.53 -0.93 5.63
C GLY A 203 -9.97 -1.91 6.67
N LEU A 204 -8.86 -2.59 6.34
CA LEU A 204 -8.18 -3.51 7.26
C LEU A 204 -7.44 -2.76 8.37
N VAL A 205 -6.96 -1.57 8.04
CA VAL A 205 -6.30 -0.65 8.97
C VAL A 205 -6.86 0.75 8.78
N THR A 206 -6.78 1.56 9.83
CA THR A 206 -7.02 3.00 9.78
C THR A 206 -5.73 3.75 10.06
N PHE A 207 -5.66 5.00 9.59
CA PHE A 207 -4.53 5.88 9.86
C PHE A 207 -4.20 5.97 11.36
N ASP A 208 -5.22 6.16 12.21
CA ASP A 208 -5.06 6.30 13.66
C ASP A 208 -4.58 5.01 14.33
N GLN A 209 -4.88 3.84 13.77
CA GLN A 209 -4.35 2.56 14.26
C GLN A 209 -2.88 2.42 13.89
N VAL A 210 -2.52 2.68 12.63
CA VAL A 210 -1.13 2.57 12.14
C VAL A 210 -0.21 3.51 12.91
N LYS A 211 -0.67 4.73 13.20
CA LYS A 211 0.06 5.73 13.99
C LYS A 211 0.43 5.26 15.41
N LYS A 212 -0.33 4.32 15.97
CA LYS A 212 -0.07 3.78 17.33
C LYS A 212 0.91 2.61 17.33
N LEU A 213 1.14 1.99 16.18
CA LEU A 213 2.00 0.82 16.09
C LEU A 213 3.48 1.22 16.03
N PRO A 214 4.39 0.43 16.61
CA PRO A 214 5.82 0.60 16.40
C PRO A 214 6.22 0.46 14.92
N ALA A 215 7.20 1.24 14.46
CA ALA A 215 7.72 1.18 13.08
C ALA A 215 8.07 -0.25 12.64
N LYS A 216 8.78 -1.00 13.49
CA LYS A 216 9.14 -2.41 13.23
C LYS A 216 7.92 -3.31 13.02
N SER A 217 6.82 -3.08 13.75
CA SER A 217 5.57 -3.82 13.53
C SER A 217 5.04 -3.57 12.12
N LEU A 218 5.12 -2.33 11.65
CA LEU A 218 4.62 -1.95 10.32
C LEU A 218 5.39 -2.62 9.20
N THR A 219 6.71 -2.80 9.35
CA THR A 219 7.53 -3.53 8.38
C THR A 219 7.01 -4.95 8.15
N HIS A 220 6.66 -5.66 9.23
CA HIS A 220 6.16 -7.02 9.17
C HIS A 220 4.67 -7.09 8.83
N LEU A 221 3.87 -6.14 9.33
CA LEU A 221 2.43 -6.06 9.08
C LEU A 221 2.15 -5.79 7.61
N PHE A 222 2.83 -4.82 7.00
CA PHE A 222 2.69 -4.47 5.59
C PHE A 222 3.54 -5.33 4.66
N SER A 223 3.87 -6.56 5.07
CA SER A 223 4.29 -7.63 4.17
C SER A 223 3.07 -8.33 3.56
N GLU A 224 3.24 -9.11 2.49
CA GLU A 224 2.15 -9.88 1.89
C GLU A 224 1.51 -10.83 2.92
N ASN A 225 2.33 -11.55 3.68
CA ASN A 225 1.88 -12.48 4.72
C ASN A 225 1.27 -11.77 5.93
N GLY A 226 1.82 -10.63 6.36
CA GLY A 226 1.26 -9.84 7.46
C GLY A 226 -0.15 -9.34 7.13
N MET A 227 -0.35 -8.83 5.92
CA MET A 227 -1.68 -8.41 5.47
C MET A 227 -2.62 -9.59 5.28
N GLN A 228 -2.12 -10.73 4.80
CA GLN A 228 -2.93 -11.94 4.67
C GLN A 228 -3.38 -12.48 6.03
N ALA A 229 -2.48 -12.50 7.02
CA ALA A 229 -2.80 -12.86 8.40
C ALA A 229 -3.90 -11.96 8.98
N LEU A 230 -3.83 -10.66 8.70
CA LEU A 230 -4.84 -9.69 9.14
C LEU A 230 -6.19 -9.91 8.44
N ARG A 231 -6.21 -10.14 7.11
CA ARG A 231 -7.42 -10.44 6.34
C ARG A 231 -8.13 -11.71 6.84
N GLU A 232 -7.35 -12.73 7.16
CA GLU A 232 -7.85 -14.00 7.69
C GLU A 232 -8.18 -13.94 9.18
N LYS A 233 -7.95 -12.79 9.84
CA LYS A 233 -8.18 -12.57 11.27
C LYS A 233 -7.39 -13.53 12.16
N LEU A 234 -6.22 -13.97 11.68
CA LEU A 234 -5.27 -14.79 12.45
C LEU A 234 -4.47 -13.93 13.44
N ILE A 235 -4.37 -12.63 13.14
CA ILE A 235 -3.78 -11.61 14.01
C ILE A 235 -4.73 -10.41 14.11
N THR A 236 -4.52 -9.58 15.13
CA THR A 236 -5.21 -8.28 15.30
C THR A 236 -4.21 -7.15 15.45
N LEU A 237 -4.62 -5.91 15.19
CA LEU A 237 -3.72 -4.76 15.41
C LEU A 237 -3.42 -4.52 16.90
N GLU A 238 -4.31 -4.97 17.80
CA GLU A 238 -4.10 -4.86 19.25
C GLU A 238 -2.91 -5.70 19.71
N MET A 239 -2.79 -6.90 19.16
CA MET A 239 -1.64 -7.80 19.38
C MET A 239 -0.30 -7.11 19.02
N LEU A 240 -0.28 -6.29 17.97
CA LEU A 240 0.95 -5.64 17.48
C LEU A 240 1.39 -4.42 18.30
N ASN A 241 0.59 -3.99 19.27
CA ASN A 241 0.87 -2.81 20.07
C ASN A 241 1.81 -3.14 21.26
N ASN A 242 2.07 -4.42 21.54
CA ASN A 242 2.96 -4.83 22.60
C ASN A 242 4.45 -4.75 22.15
N LYS A 243 5.19 -3.80 22.72
CA LYS A 243 6.58 -3.53 22.32
C LYS A 243 7.57 -4.66 22.64
N GLN A 244 7.29 -5.50 23.63
CA GLN A 244 8.20 -6.57 24.03
C GLN A 244 8.20 -7.75 23.04
N GLU A 245 7.27 -7.76 22.09
CA GLU A 245 6.89 -8.96 21.33
C GLU A 245 7.13 -8.84 19.82
N LEU A 246 7.80 -7.76 19.39
CA LEU A 246 7.96 -7.44 17.96
C LEU A 246 8.79 -8.45 17.18
N HIS A 247 9.79 -9.06 17.83
CA HIS A 247 10.61 -10.09 17.19
C HIS A 247 9.79 -11.35 16.89
N TYR A 248 8.91 -11.76 17.80
CA TYR A 248 8.04 -12.93 17.60
C TYR A 248 7.03 -12.74 16.45
N PHE A 249 6.50 -11.53 16.30
CA PHE A 249 5.61 -11.22 15.19
C PHE A 249 6.26 -11.47 13.82
N SER A 250 7.55 -11.13 13.66
CA SER A 250 8.27 -11.34 12.41
C SER A 250 8.30 -12.82 11.96
N TYR A 251 8.30 -13.75 12.92
CA TYR A 251 8.27 -15.19 12.69
C TYR A 251 6.89 -15.69 12.27
N LEU A 252 5.84 -15.16 12.88
CA LEU A 252 4.45 -15.51 12.58
C LEU A 252 4.01 -15.12 11.17
N VAL A 253 4.64 -14.10 10.58
CA VAL A 253 4.34 -13.64 9.21
C VAL A 253 5.33 -14.15 8.16
N THR A 254 6.12 -15.18 8.49
CA THR A 254 6.80 -16.00 7.47
C THR A 254 5.79 -16.94 6.80
N ASP A 255 6.15 -17.55 5.66
CA ASP A 255 5.26 -18.51 4.99
C ASP A 255 4.85 -19.67 5.91
N ASN A 256 5.83 -20.22 6.64
CA ASN A 256 5.62 -21.31 7.59
C ASN A 256 4.89 -20.84 8.86
N GLY A 257 5.22 -19.66 9.39
CA GLY A 257 4.50 -19.09 10.54
C GLY A 257 3.02 -18.84 10.24
N LEU A 258 2.72 -18.27 9.07
CA LEU A 258 1.36 -18.03 8.62
C LEU A 258 0.60 -19.35 8.42
N GLN A 259 1.27 -20.34 7.83
CA GLN A 259 0.69 -21.67 7.67
C GLN A 259 0.40 -22.35 9.02
N ALA A 260 1.31 -22.22 10.00
CA ALA A 260 1.11 -22.73 11.35
C ALA A 260 -0.13 -22.11 12.02
N LEU A 261 -0.32 -20.80 11.86
CA LEU A 261 -1.51 -20.09 12.37
C LEU A 261 -2.81 -20.58 11.71
N ARG A 262 -2.81 -20.75 10.38
CA ARG A 262 -3.98 -21.26 9.62
C ARG A 262 -4.38 -22.66 10.07
N GLU A 263 -3.39 -23.52 10.24
CA GLU A 263 -3.57 -24.91 10.67
C GLU A 263 -3.79 -25.03 12.20
N LYS A 264 -3.70 -23.92 12.95
CA LYS A 264 -3.81 -23.87 14.41
C LYS A 264 -2.80 -24.76 15.14
N LEU A 265 -1.63 -24.96 14.52
CA LEU A 265 -0.51 -25.69 15.13
C LEU A 265 0.12 -24.91 16.28
N ILE A 266 0.01 -23.58 16.19
CA ILE A 266 0.44 -22.63 17.22
C ILE A 266 -0.52 -21.43 17.21
N SER A 267 -0.74 -20.84 18.37
CA SER A 267 -1.47 -19.57 18.53
C SER A 267 -0.51 -18.38 18.66
N TYR A 268 -1.05 -17.18 18.46
CA TYR A 268 -0.30 -15.95 18.71
C TYR A 268 0.18 -15.91 20.16
N GLU A 269 -0.72 -16.20 21.10
CA GLU A 269 -0.46 -16.18 22.54
C GLU A 269 0.65 -17.18 22.94
N GLN A 270 0.59 -18.41 22.44
CA GLN A 270 1.66 -19.41 22.67
C GLN A 270 3.02 -18.91 22.16
N THR A 271 3.04 -18.13 21.09
CA THR A 271 4.28 -17.57 20.51
C THR A 271 4.81 -16.40 21.35
N MET A 272 3.96 -15.72 22.12
CA MET A 272 4.38 -14.62 23.00
C MET A 272 4.91 -15.14 24.35
N ASP A 273 4.41 -16.28 24.83
CA ASP A 273 4.85 -16.91 26.07
C ASP A 273 6.24 -17.57 25.99
N LEU A 274 6.98 -17.33 24.89
CA LEU A 274 8.23 -18.01 24.60
C LEU A 274 9.45 -17.45 25.33
N PRO A 275 10.43 -18.30 25.64
CA PRO A 275 11.75 -17.84 26.05
C PRO A 275 12.33 -16.92 24.97
N GLU A 276 13.01 -15.85 25.37
CA GLU A 276 13.62 -14.82 24.48
C GLU A 276 14.64 -15.36 23.45
N HIS A 277 14.86 -16.67 23.40
CA HIS A 277 15.75 -17.31 22.43
C HIS A 277 15.01 -17.57 21.10
N THR A 278 15.20 -16.66 20.13
CA THR A 278 14.59 -16.74 18.79
C THR A 278 14.85 -18.06 18.05
N GLY A 279 15.96 -18.74 18.37
CA GLY A 279 16.33 -20.02 17.76
C GLY A 279 15.26 -21.12 17.90
N TYR A 280 14.38 -21.06 18.90
CA TYR A 280 13.26 -22.00 18.99
C TYR A 280 12.24 -21.78 17.88
N LEU A 281 11.89 -20.53 17.58
CA LEU A 281 10.97 -20.22 16.50
C LEU A 281 11.58 -20.46 15.13
N ASP A 282 12.88 -20.18 14.96
CA ASP A 282 13.60 -20.55 13.74
C ASP A 282 13.47 -22.05 13.45
N ALA A 283 13.67 -22.89 14.49
CA ALA A 283 13.56 -24.34 14.37
C ALA A 283 12.11 -24.81 14.18
N LEU A 284 11.17 -24.25 14.92
CA LEU A 284 9.77 -24.66 14.90
C LEU A 284 9.06 -24.27 13.60
N PHE A 285 9.38 -23.10 13.03
CA PHE A 285 8.87 -22.64 11.73
C PHE A 285 9.77 -23.04 10.55
N SER A 286 10.73 -23.95 10.76
CA SER A 286 11.35 -24.67 9.65
C SER A 286 10.38 -25.70 9.05
N ASP A 287 10.63 -26.17 7.83
CA ASP A 287 9.79 -27.19 7.19
C ASP A 287 9.65 -28.46 8.05
N ASN A 288 10.76 -28.89 8.68
CA ASN A 288 10.77 -30.04 9.59
C ASN A 288 9.99 -29.75 10.87
N GLY A 289 10.08 -28.53 11.40
CA GLY A 289 9.36 -28.11 12.60
C GLY A 289 7.85 -28.10 12.38
N ILE A 290 7.39 -27.50 11.28
CA ILE A 290 5.98 -27.50 10.90
C ILE A 290 5.47 -28.92 10.65
N GLN A 291 6.23 -29.76 9.96
CA GLN A 291 5.83 -31.15 9.73
C GLN A 291 5.72 -31.93 11.05
N ALA A 292 6.67 -31.76 11.97
CA ALA A 292 6.62 -32.40 13.28
C ALA A 292 5.42 -31.94 14.10
N LEU A 293 5.05 -30.65 14.03
CA LEU A 293 3.82 -30.13 14.65
C LEU A 293 2.55 -30.75 14.04
N ARG A 294 2.47 -30.85 12.70
CA ARG A 294 1.31 -31.47 12.01
C ARG A 294 1.12 -32.94 12.37
N GLU A 295 2.22 -33.66 12.52
CA GLU A 295 2.22 -35.08 12.88
C GLU A 295 2.10 -35.29 14.39
N GLU A 296 1.93 -34.23 15.18
CA GLU A 296 1.84 -34.25 16.65
C GLU A 296 3.06 -34.96 17.30
N LEU A 297 4.22 -34.94 16.63
CA LEU A 297 5.47 -35.53 17.14
C LEU A 297 6.12 -34.65 18.20
N ILE A 298 5.73 -33.38 18.23
CA ILE A 298 6.12 -32.39 19.21
C ILE A 298 5.00 -31.35 19.33
N THR A 299 4.72 -30.92 20.55
CA THR A 299 3.88 -29.75 20.83
C THR A 299 4.73 -28.49 20.95
N PRO A 300 4.18 -27.29 20.71
CA PRO A 300 4.90 -26.05 21.00
C PRO A 300 5.46 -26.06 22.44
N GLU A 301 4.64 -26.42 23.43
CA GLU A 301 5.04 -26.48 24.84
C GLU A 301 6.23 -27.42 25.09
N GLU A 302 6.26 -28.60 24.47
CA GLU A 302 7.38 -29.53 24.56
C GLU A 302 8.64 -28.98 23.91
N ALA A 303 8.51 -28.31 22.76
CA ALA A 303 9.62 -27.65 22.08
C ALA A 303 10.25 -26.59 22.98
N PHE A 304 9.43 -25.81 23.68
CA PHE A 304 9.89 -24.72 24.56
C PHE A 304 10.40 -25.22 25.92
N ALA A 305 9.93 -26.39 26.38
CA ALA A 305 10.46 -27.05 27.56
C ALA A 305 11.86 -27.65 27.34
N MET A 306 12.34 -27.73 26.09
CA MET A 306 13.68 -28.23 25.82
C MET A 306 14.76 -27.28 26.34
N ARG A 307 15.85 -27.88 26.84
CA ARG A 307 17.01 -27.17 27.40
C ARG A 307 17.69 -26.15 26.48
N SER A 308 17.57 -26.30 25.16
CA SER A 308 18.11 -25.37 24.17
C SER A 308 17.43 -25.58 22.82
N HIS A 309 17.43 -24.55 21.96
CA HIS A 309 16.96 -24.69 20.57
C HIS A 309 17.79 -25.71 19.77
N PHE A 310 19.08 -25.90 20.10
CA PHE A 310 19.89 -26.95 19.49
C PHE A 310 19.35 -28.36 19.78
N ALA A 311 18.82 -28.59 20.99
CA ALA A 311 18.21 -29.88 21.32
C ALA A 311 16.93 -30.11 20.51
N LEU A 312 16.18 -29.04 20.22
CA LEU A 312 15.03 -29.07 19.32
C LEU A 312 15.48 -29.38 17.88
N CYS A 313 16.50 -28.69 17.35
CA CYS A 313 17.05 -28.99 16.02
C CYS A 313 17.51 -30.45 15.91
N ASP A 314 18.28 -30.97 16.88
CA ASP A 314 18.72 -32.37 16.92
C ASP A 314 17.55 -33.36 16.89
N LEU A 315 16.45 -33.04 17.57
CA LEU A 315 15.25 -33.87 17.55
C LEU A 315 14.59 -33.82 16.18
N LEU A 316 14.38 -32.63 15.61
CA LEU A 316 13.75 -32.45 14.30
C LEU A 316 14.53 -33.16 13.20
N GLU A 317 15.87 -33.11 13.23
CA GLU A 317 16.74 -33.87 12.32
C GLU A 317 16.59 -35.39 12.49
N LYS A 318 16.46 -35.88 13.73
CA LYS A 318 16.21 -37.30 14.02
C LYS A 318 14.83 -37.76 13.55
N LEU A 319 13.82 -36.91 13.64
CA LEU A 319 12.49 -37.20 13.13
C LEU A 319 12.51 -37.27 11.59
N ASN A 320 13.19 -36.33 10.93
CA ASN A 320 13.30 -36.29 9.47
C ASN A 320 14.13 -37.45 8.88
N SER A 321 15.11 -37.97 9.63
CA SER A 321 15.94 -39.10 9.21
C SER A 321 15.28 -40.47 9.40
N LYS A 322 14.13 -40.55 10.09
CA LYS A 322 13.34 -41.78 10.11
C LYS A 322 12.62 -41.89 8.76
N PRO A 323 12.96 -42.88 7.91
CA PRO A 323 12.25 -43.08 6.66
C PRO A 323 10.77 -43.22 6.96
N CYS A 324 9.95 -42.38 6.32
CA CYS A 324 8.52 -42.26 6.55
C CYS A 324 7.91 -43.63 6.92
N LEU A 325 7.46 -43.78 8.16
CA LEU A 325 6.50 -44.83 8.48
C LEU A 325 5.23 -44.44 7.72
N ILE A 326 5.16 -44.99 6.51
CA ILE A 326 4.06 -44.91 5.55
C ILE A 326 2.74 -44.74 6.30
N SER A 327 2.06 -43.62 6.04
CA SER A 327 0.73 -43.33 6.55
C SER A 327 -0.19 -44.55 6.38
N PRO A 328 -0.89 -45.01 7.42
CA PRO A 328 -2.00 -45.93 7.21
C PRO A 328 -3.07 -45.17 6.41
N ASN A 329 -3.38 -45.70 5.22
CA ASN A 329 -4.47 -45.23 4.35
C ASN A 329 -5.82 -45.19 5.08
#